data_AF-A0A370B3V2-F1
#
_entry.id   AF-A0A370B3V2-F1
#
_cell.length_a   1.000
_cell.length_b   1.000
_cell.length_c   1.000
_cell.angle_alpha   90.00
_cell.angle_beta   90.00
_cell.angle_gamma   90.00
#
_symmetry.space_group_name_H-M   'P 1'
#
loop_
_entity.id
_entity.type
_entity.pdbx_description
1 polymer ?
#
loop_
_entity_poly.entity_id
_entity_poly.type
_entity_poly.pdbx_seq_one_letter_code
_entity_poly.pdbx_strand_id
1 'polypeptide(L)'
;MDSGGLVNLFQIFDNLDMSHEIIEEILLEKRWFDLKTLKDHERKSLLNHIEVHRYLLCKESNKDIPWLDAVESWFMEVWEPISRIAELPRYQSKFGHKTKLELYLSISEHWHYMKNSFPDMTASQAVEHYSQFVGP
;
A
#
# COMPACT_ATOMS: atom_id res chain seq x y z
N MET A 1 32.46 -16.99 -17.15
CA MET A 1 31.60 -16.36 -18.16
C MET A 1 30.24 -17.02 -18.08
N ASP A 2 29.33 -16.43 -17.32
CA ASP A 2 28.00 -16.08 -17.83
C ASP A 2 27.37 -15.10 -16.82
N SER A 3 27.50 -13.82 -17.14
CA SER A 3 26.90 -12.69 -16.42
C SER A 3 25.51 -12.47 -16.98
N GLY A 4 24.55 -13.30 -16.55
CA GLY A 4 23.14 -13.20 -16.90
C GLY A 4 22.46 -12.07 -16.13
N GLY A 5 22.48 -10.88 -16.72
CA GLY A 5 21.41 -9.88 -16.65
C GLY A 5 21.00 -9.38 -15.26
N LEU A 6 21.84 -8.54 -14.65
CA LEU A 6 21.28 -7.49 -13.78
C LEU A 6 20.39 -6.62 -14.68
N VAL A 7 19.08 -6.79 -14.58
CA VAL A 7 18.10 -5.86 -15.13
C VAL A 7 18.54 -4.47 -14.69
N ASN A 8 18.83 -3.62 -15.67
CA ASN A 8 19.40 -2.30 -15.42
C ASN A 8 18.39 -1.51 -14.59
N LEU A 9 18.71 -1.25 -13.32
CA LEU A 9 17.83 -0.52 -12.39
C LEU A 9 17.39 0.82 -13.00
N PHE A 10 18.19 1.44 -13.87
CA PHE A 10 17.81 2.65 -14.61
C PHE A 10 16.62 2.47 -15.58
N GLN A 11 16.42 1.30 -16.19
CA GLN A 11 15.21 1.03 -17.00
C GLN A 11 13.97 0.75 -16.15
N ILE A 12 14.13 0.36 -14.88
CA ILE A 12 13.02 0.27 -13.93
C ILE A 12 12.57 1.68 -13.53
N PHE A 13 13.50 2.60 -13.28
CA PHE A 13 13.18 3.97 -12.85
C PHE A 13 12.50 4.83 -13.93
N ASP A 14 12.84 4.69 -15.21
CA ASP A 14 12.13 5.40 -16.31
C ASP A 14 10.69 4.88 -16.53
N ASN A 15 10.37 3.66 -16.08
CA ASN A 15 9.01 3.12 -16.09
C ASN A 15 8.17 3.55 -14.88
N LEU A 16 8.78 4.05 -13.80
CA LEU A 16 8.07 4.45 -12.57
C LEU A 16 7.27 5.74 -12.75
N ASP A 17 7.76 6.68 -13.56
CA ASP A 17 7.04 7.94 -13.78
C ASP A 17 5.75 7.70 -14.56
N MET A 18 5.81 6.83 -15.59
CA MET A 18 4.63 6.41 -16.34
C MET A 18 3.65 5.54 -15.53
N SER A 19 4.13 4.70 -14.61
CA SER A 19 3.22 3.94 -13.73
C SER A 19 2.50 4.84 -12.76
N HIS A 20 3.16 5.86 -12.20
CA HIS A 20 2.53 6.81 -11.30
C HIS A 20 1.40 7.59 -11.97
N GLU A 21 1.58 8.05 -13.20
CA GLU A 21 0.51 8.73 -13.97
C GLU A 21 -0.72 7.81 -14.15
N ILE A 22 -0.50 6.54 -14.53
CA ILE A 22 -1.58 5.57 -14.71
C ILE A 22 -2.30 5.29 -13.38
N ILE A 23 -1.55 5.10 -12.28
CA ILE A 23 -2.13 4.89 -10.95
C ILE A 23 -2.95 6.12 -10.53
N GLU A 24 -2.40 7.32 -10.72
CA GLU A 24 -3.08 8.58 -10.42
C GLU A 24 -4.40 8.73 -11.19
N GLU A 25 -4.40 8.42 -12.49
CA GLU A 25 -5.59 8.44 -13.32
C GLU A 25 -6.65 7.47 -12.82
N ILE A 26 -6.29 6.21 -12.57
CA ILE A 26 -7.22 5.18 -12.08
C ILE A 26 -7.85 5.61 -10.74
N LEU A 27 -7.03 6.07 -9.78
CA LEU A 27 -7.51 6.48 -8.46
C LEU A 27 -8.49 7.68 -8.54
N LEU A 28 -8.20 8.62 -9.45
CA LEU A 28 -9.02 9.80 -9.67
C LEU A 28 -10.35 9.45 -10.37
N GLU A 29 -10.31 8.63 -11.41
CA GLU A 29 -11.51 8.16 -12.13
C GLU A 29 -12.46 7.38 -11.21
N LYS A 30 -11.91 6.51 -10.37
CA LYS A 30 -12.67 5.76 -9.35
C LYS A 30 -13.17 6.63 -8.22
N ARG A 31 -12.70 7.88 -8.12
CA ARG A 31 -12.97 8.84 -7.03
C ARG A 31 -12.56 8.30 -5.67
N TRP A 32 -11.52 7.46 -5.63
CA TRP A 32 -10.98 6.93 -4.39
C TRP A 32 -9.97 7.90 -3.78
N PHE A 33 -9.11 8.50 -4.61
CA PHE A 33 -8.17 9.53 -4.19
C PHE A 33 -7.96 10.58 -5.28
N ASP A 34 -7.80 11.83 -4.85
CA ASP A 34 -7.17 12.88 -5.67
C ASP A 34 -5.76 13.11 -5.11
N LEU A 35 -4.75 12.50 -5.74
CA LEU A 35 -3.37 12.54 -5.25
C LEU A 35 -2.77 13.96 -5.23
N LYS A 36 -3.35 14.91 -5.98
CA LYS A 36 -2.91 16.31 -5.99
C LYS A 36 -3.28 17.04 -4.70
N THR A 37 -4.19 16.48 -3.91
CA THR A 37 -4.59 17.04 -2.61
C THR A 37 -3.70 16.57 -1.45
N LEU A 38 -2.87 15.55 -1.68
CA LEU A 38 -2.00 14.97 -0.66
C LEU A 38 -0.67 15.71 -0.56
N LYS A 39 -0.03 15.63 0.62
CA LYS A 39 1.35 16.09 0.75
C LYS A 39 2.27 15.20 -0.10
N ASP A 40 3.37 15.73 -0.59
CA ASP A 40 4.29 15.00 -1.48
C ASP A 40 4.74 13.64 -0.92
N HIS A 41 5.05 13.57 0.37
CA HIS A 41 5.49 12.32 1.00
C HIS A 41 4.37 11.30 1.14
N GLU A 42 3.13 11.74 1.41
CA GLU A 42 1.95 10.89 1.48
C GLU A 42 1.63 10.31 0.10
N ARG A 43 1.67 11.16 -0.94
CA ARG A 43 1.49 10.74 -2.34
C ARG A 43 2.51 9.67 -2.72
N LYS A 44 3.80 9.95 -2.51
CA LYS A 44 4.89 9.02 -2.85
C LYS A 44 4.77 7.69 -2.11
N SER A 45 4.40 7.74 -0.83
CA SER A 45 4.22 6.53 -0.02
C SER A 45 3.06 5.69 -0.53
N LEU A 46 1.94 6.32 -0.89
CA LEU A 46 0.77 5.63 -1.42
C LEU A 46 1.05 4.97 -2.77
N LEU A 47 1.70 5.70 -3.68
CA LEU A 47 2.12 5.18 -4.99
C LEU A 47 3.05 3.97 -4.81
N ASN A 48 4.14 4.11 -4.06
CA ASN A 48 5.07 3.02 -3.78
C ASN A 48 4.36 1.79 -3.19
N HIS A 49 3.36 2.00 -2.34
CA HIS A 49 2.63 0.89 -1.72
C HIS A 49 1.76 0.11 -2.73
N ILE A 50 1.14 0.79 -3.69
CA ILE A 50 0.41 0.17 -4.81
C ILE A 50 1.39 -0.58 -5.72
N GLU A 51 2.55 -0.01 -6.00
CA GLU A 51 3.57 -0.65 -6.84
C GLU A 51 4.12 -1.93 -6.20
N VAL A 52 4.42 -1.90 -4.90
CA VAL A 52 4.85 -3.07 -4.14
C VAL A 52 3.75 -4.14 -4.15
N HIS A 53 2.48 -3.76 -3.97
CA HIS A 53 1.36 -4.70 -4.04
C HIS A 53 1.30 -5.39 -5.40
N ARG A 54 1.36 -4.62 -6.50
CA ARG A 54 1.40 -5.20 -7.86
C ARG A 54 2.58 -6.13 -8.03
N TYR A 55 3.78 -5.73 -7.62
CA TYR A 55 4.98 -6.56 -7.71
C TYR A 55 4.79 -7.92 -7.03
N LEU A 56 4.19 -7.94 -5.83
CA LEU A 56 3.90 -9.17 -5.11
C LEU A 56 2.87 -10.04 -5.83
N LEU A 57 1.78 -9.45 -6.34
CA LEU A 57 0.79 -10.18 -7.14
C LEU A 57 1.39 -10.80 -8.40
N CYS A 58 2.25 -10.06 -9.12
CA CYS A 58 2.93 -10.58 -10.29
C CYS A 58 3.84 -11.76 -9.93
N LYS A 59 4.58 -11.64 -8.81
CA LYS A 59 5.47 -12.67 -8.32
C LYS A 59 4.71 -13.94 -7.89
N GLU A 60 3.61 -13.81 -7.17
CA GLU A 60 2.80 -14.93 -6.69
C GLU A 60 2.07 -15.66 -7.81
N SER A 61 1.54 -14.92 -8.79
CA SER A 61 0.80 -15.49 -9.91
C SER A 61 1.68 -15.94 -11.08
N ASN A 62 2.97 -15.58 -11.06
CA ASN A 62 3.92 -15.73 -12.17
C ASN A 62 3.36 -15.17 -13.49
N LYS A 63 2.67 -14.02 -13.41
CA LYS A 63 2.05 -13.31 -14.53
C LYS A 63 2.27 -11.81 -14.38
N ASP A 64 2.22 -11.09 -15.49
CA ASP A 64 2.15 -9.63 -15.42
C ASP A 64 0.71 -9.21 -15.13
N ILE A 65 0.51 -8.45 -14.05
CA ILE A 65 -0.79 -7.96 -13.61
C ILE A 65 -0.97 -6.52 -14.10
N PRO A 66 -2.06 -6.21 -14.84
CA PRO A 66 -2.37 -4.84 -15.26
C PRO A 66 -2.51 -3.88 -14.08
N TRP A 67 -2.17 -2.60 -14.30
CA TRP A 67 -2.29 -1.57 -13.24
C TRP A 67 -3.70 -1.39 -12.72
N LEU A 68 -4.72 -1.45 -13.58
CA LEU A 68 -6.12 -1.39 -13.15
C LEU A 68 -6.44 -2.49 -12.14
N ASP A 69 -6.13 -3.74 -12.48
CA ASP A 69 -6.38 -4.90 -11.62
C ASP A 69 -5.58 -4.81 -10.31
N ALA A 70 -4.35 -4.33 -10.37
CA ALA A 70 -3.51 -4.16 -9.18
C ALA A 70 -4.03 -3.06 -8.24
N VAL A 71 -4.48 -1.92 -8.78
CA VAL A 71 -5.07 -0.82 -8.00
C VAL A 71 -6.39 -1.24 -7.38
N GLU A 72 -7.25 -1.96 -8.13
CA GLU A 72 -8.50 -2.50 -7.59
C GLU A 72 -8.24 -3.53 -6.49
N SER A 73 -7.33 -4.48 -6.73
CA SER A 73 -6.93 -5.46 -5.71
C SER A 73 -6.36 -4.79 -4.47
N TRP A 74 -5.48 -3.80 -4.63
CA TRP A 74 -4.91 -3.04 -3.52
C TRP A 74 -6.01 -2.34 -2.71
N PHE A 75 -6.97 -1.72 -3.39
CA PHE A 75 -8.06 -1.01 -2.72
C PHE A 75 -8.92 -1.98 -1.89
N MET A 76 -9.33 -3.09 -2.47
CA MET A 76 -10.24 -4.05 -1.85
C MET A 76 -9.58 -4.91 -0.78
N GLU A 77 -8.34 -5.35 -0.98
CA GLU A 77 -7.68 -6.34 -0.13
C GLU A 77 -6.75 -5.70 0.92
N VAL A 78 -6.37 -4.42 0.75
CA VAL A 78 -5.41 -3.75 1.63
C VAL A 78 -5.97 -2.44 2.19
N TRP A 79 -6.38 -1.50 1.34
CA TRP A 79 -6.88 -0.20 1.79
C TRP A 79 -8.18 -0.32 2.59
N GLU A 80 -9.23 -0.91 2.02
CA GLU A 80 -10.54 -1.01 2.65
C GLU A 80 -10.48 -1.78 3.98
N PRO A 81 -9.84 -2.97 4.07
CA PRO A 81 -9.83 -3.74 5.31
C PRO A 81 -9.11 -3.03 6.45
N ILE A 82 -7.97 -2.37 6.17
CA ILE A 82 -7.24 -1.62 7.19
C ILE A 82 -8.02 -0.37 7.60
N SER A 83 -8.41 0.44 6.62
CA SER A 83 -8.94 1.78 6.88
C SER A 83 -10.29 1.72 7.57
N ARG A 84 -11.17 0.79 7.18
CA ARG A 84 -12.47 0.58 7.83
C ARG A 84 -12.33 0.15 9.30
N ILE A 85 -11.35 -0.69 9.61
CA ILE A 85 -11.13 -1.14 10.98
C ILE A 85 -10.49 -0.01 11.80
N ALA A 86 -9.52 0.71 11.25
CA ALA A 86 -8.87 1.83 11.92
C ALA A 86 -9.84 2.98 12.26
N GLU A 87 -10.92 3.14 11.49
CA GLU A 87 -11.97 4.13 11.74
C GLU A 87 -12.94 3.75 12.87
N LEU A 88 -12.90 2.52 13.40
CA LEU A 88 -13.81 2.10 14.45
C LEU A 88 -13.57 2.91 15.75
N PRO A 89 -14.63 3.32 16.48
CA PRO A 89 -14.51 4.21 17.63
C PRO A 89 -13.50 3.76 18.70
N ARG A 90 -13.34 2.45 18.90
CA ARG A 90 -12.38 1.87 19.87
C ARG A 90 -10.90 2.17 19.55
N TYR A 91 -10.59 2.51 18.30
CA TYR A 91 -9.24 2.85 17.88
C TYR A 91 -9.04 4.36 17.70
N GLN A 92 -10.10 5.12 17.43
CA GLN A 92 -10.02 6.58 17.31
C GLN A 92 -9.40 7.23 18.56
N SER A 93 -9.72 6.73 19.76
CA SER A 93 -9.14 7.23 21.01
C SER A 93 -7.66 6.87 21.21
N LYS A 94 -7.12 5.91 20.45
CA LYS A 94 -5.72 5.45 20.54
C LYS A 94 -4.81 6.07 19.48
N PHE A 95 -5.39 6.51 18.37
CA PHE A 95 -4.65 6.88 17.16
C PHE A 95 -4.38 8.38 17.02
N GLY A 96 -4.75 9.17 18.03
CA GLY A 96 -4.43 10.58 18.14
C GLY A 96 -4.95 11.41 16.96
N HIS A 97 -4.16 12.39 16.50
CA HIS A 97 -4.51 13.31 15.43
C HIS A 97 -4.10 12.86 14.02
N LYS A 98 -3.71 11.59 13.84
CA LYS A 98 -3.30 11.09 12.52
C LYS A 98 -4.47 11.11 11.54
N THR A 99 -4.21 11.46 10.30
CA THR A 99 -5.20 11.33 9.21
C THR A 99 -5.47 9.86 8.90
N LYS A 100 -6.58 9.58 8.21
CA LYS A 100 -6.92 8.23 7.73
C LYS A 100 -5.77 7.62 6.92
N LEU A 101 -5.15 8.42 6.05
CA LEU A 101 -4.04 7.98 5.20
C LEU A 101 -2.78 7.70 6.03
N GLU A 102 -2.42 8.57 6.97
CA GLU A 102 -1.27 8.36 7.85
C GLU A 102 -1.42 7.09 8.70
N LEU A 103 -2.63 6.83 9.21
CA LEU A 103 -2.93 5.60 9.94
C LEU A 103 -2.84 4.37 9.06
N TYR A 104 -3.44 4.43 7.88
CA TYR A 104 -3.35 3.37 6.90
C TYR A 104 -1.89 3.02 6.57
N LEU A 105 -1.07 4.02 6.22
CA LEU A 105 0.33 3.80 5.86
C LEU A 105 1.09 3.15 7.02
N SER A 106 0.91 3.66 8.24
CA SER A 106 1.57 3.11 9.44
C SER A 106 1.16 1.65 9.70
N ILE A 107 -0.14 1.35 9.61
CA ILE A 107 -0.67 0.00 9.88
C ILE A 107 -0.27 -0.97 8.76
N SER A 108 -0.25 -0.54 7.51
CA SER A 108 0.12 -1.39 6.38
C SER A 108 1.60 -1.77 6.40
N GLU A 109 2.48 -0.81 6.71
CA GLU A 109 3.90 -1.08 6.90
C GLU A 109 4.12 -2.06 8.07
N HIS A 110 3.43 -1.83 9.19
CA HIS A 110 3.44 -2.73 10.34
C HIS A 110 2.96 -4.14 9.96
N TRP A 111 1.87 -4.24 9.20
CA TRP A 111 1.35 -5.53 8.74
C TRP A 111 2.35 -6.28 7.87
N HIS A 112 2.97 -5.58 6.90
CA HIS A 112 4.00 -6.16 6.04
C HIS A 112 5.16 -6.73 6.85
N TYR A 113 5.65 -5.98 7.85
CA TYR A 113 6.71 -6.45 8.74
C TYR A 113 6.29 -7.71 9.52
N MET A 114 5.07 -7.73 10.06
CA MET A 114 4.57 -8.85 10.86
C MET A 114 4.37 -10.14 10.05
N LYS A 115 4.05 -10.04 8.76
CA LYS A 115 3.89 -11.22 7.88
C LYS A 115 5.15 -12.08 7.77
N ASN A 116 6.34 -11.54 8.06
CA ASN A 116 7.57 -12.33 8.13
C ASN A 116 7.55 -13.38 9.26
N SER A 117 6.90 -13.07 10.39
CA SER A 117 6.77 -13.97 11.53
C SER A 117 5.40 -14.63 11.63
N PHE A 118 4.37 -13.99 11.06
CA PHE A 118 2.98 -14.44 11.08
C PHE A 118 2.37 -14.35 9.68
N PRO A 119 2.68 -15.30 8.77
CA PRO A 119 2.27 -15.23 7.37
C PRO A 119 0.75 -15.09 7.17
N ASP A 120 -0.04 -15.72 8.06
CA ASP A 120 -1.50 -15.72 8.02
C ASP A 120 -2.15 -14.53 8.75
N MET A 121 -1.36 -13.54 9.19
CA MET A 121 -1.90 -12.37 9.86
C MET A 121 -2.86 -11.61 8.94
N THR A 122 -4.07 -11.36 9.43
CA THR A 122 -5.11 -10.59 8.76
C THR A 122 -4.96 -9.09 9.01
N ALA A 123 -5.57 -8.26 8.16
CA ALA A 123 -5.61 -6.80 8.37
C ALA A 123 -6.19 -6.41 9.75
N SER A 124 -7.23 -7.12 10.22
CA SER A 124 -7.81 -6.86 11.54
C SER A 124 -6.82 -7.15 12.67
N GLN A 125 -6.06 -8.24 12.57
CA GLN A 125 -5.04 -8.57 13.55
C GLN A 125 -3.89 -7.56 13.52
N ALA A 126 -3.53 -7.06 12.32
CA ALA A 126 -2.51 -6.03 12.18
C ALA A 126 -2.95 -4.70 12.82
N VAL A 127 -4.20 -4.25 12.61
CA VAL A 127 -4.74 -3.04 13.25
C VAL A 127 -4.76 -3.19 14.77
N GLU A 128 -5.25 -4.34 15.27
CA GLU A 128 -5.30 -4.61 16.70
C GLU A 128 -3.90 -4.61 17.32
N HIS A 129 -2.96 -5.34 16.69
CA HIS A 129 -1.58 -5.40 17.14
C HIS A 129 -0.95 -4.00 17.13
N TYR A 130 -1.05 -3.26 16.02
CA TYR A 130 -0.53 -1.89 15.94
C TYR A 130 -1.08 -1.00 17.07
N SER A 131 -2.38 -1.11 17.39
CA SER A 131 -3.03 -0.37 18.48
C SER A 131 -2.51 -0.64 19.89
N GLN A 132 -1.66 -1.66 20.06
CA GLN A 132 -0.99 -1.96 21.34
C GLN A 132 0.37 -1.27 21.45
N PHE A 133 0.98 -0.85 20.33
CA PHE A 133 2.30 -0.19 20.28
C PHE A 133 2.21 1.32 20.19
N VAL A 134 1.16 1.85 19.57
CA VAL A 134 0.81 3.27 19.67
C VAL A 134 0.00 3.45 20.96
N GLY A 135 0.69 3.81 22.03
CA GLY A 135 0.05 4.36 23.23
C GLY A 135 -0.58 5.73 22.94
N PRO A 136 -1.50 6.21 23.79
CA PRO A 136 -1.95 7.59 23.76
C PRO A 136 -0.80 8.59 23.96
#